data_AF-A0A0P4VRL0-F1
#
_entry.id   AF-A0A0P4VRL0-F1
#
_cell.length_a   1.000
_cell.length_b   1.000
_cell.length_c   1.000
_cell.angle_alpha   90.00
_cell.angle_beta   90.00
_cell.angle_gamma   90.00
#
_symmetry.space_group_name_H-M   'P 1'
#
loop_
_entity.id
_entity.type
_entity.pdbx_description
1 polymer ?
#
loop_
_entity_poly.entity_id
_entity_poly.type
_entity_poly.pdbx_seq_one_letter_code
_entity_poly.pdbx_strand_id
1 'polypeptide(L)'
;PIKEDDRDKKRRCTSPFRPWTPCQEEPLPLVSKKTSTTPPTEMATTADSINGAVQRRNYKNMTRERRIEANARERTRVHTISAAFETLRKAVPAYSHTQKLSKLSVLRVAASYILTLSRVLGEDYSLDGSCPSVGDCVQSVTNAIQMEGKLKKRKDE
;
A
#
# COMPACT_ATOMS: atom_id res chain seq x y z
N PRO A 1 6.09 -51.09 18.27
CA PRO A 1 5.58 -50.65 16.95
C PRO A 1 4.41 -49.66 17.14
N ILE A 2 4.50 -48.36 16.90
CA ILE A 2 5.44 -47.54 16.15
C ILE A 2 5.53 -46.22 16.92
N LYS A 3 6.76 -45.73 17.13
CA LYS A 3 7.04 -44.46 17.81
C LYS A 3 6.72 -43.33 16.83
N GLU A 4 5.90 -42.36 17.21
CA GLU A 4 5.72 -41.14 16.42
C GLU A 4 7.02 -40.33 16.47
N ASP A 5 7.64 -40.17 15.30
CA ASP A 5 8.90 -39.46 15.07
C ASP A 5 8.73 -37.96 15.35
N ASP A 6 9.51 -37.45 16.30
CA ASP A 6 9.66 -36.04 16.68
C ASP A 6 10.49 -35.25 15.64
N ARG A 7 10.23 -35.48 14.34
CA ARG A 7 11.08 -35.04 13.22
C ARG A 7 10.42 -34.04 12.27
N ASP A 8 9.29 -33.45 12.66
CA ASP A 8 8.49 -32.55 11.80
C ASP A 8 8.30 -31.12 12.34
N LYS A 9 9.25 -30.63 13.15
CA LYS A 9 9.27 -29.23 13.64
C LYS A 9 10.36 -28.34 13.06
N LYS A 10 11.15 -28.82 12.09
CA LYS A 10 12.31 -28.08 11.54
C LYS A 10 12.34 -27.92 10.02
N ARG A 11 11.19 -27.98 9.34
CA ARG A 11 11.10 -27.70 7.88
C ARG A 11 9.94 -26.79 7.54
N ARG A 12 9.93 -25.57 8.08
CA ARG A 12 9.09 -24.49 7.55
C ARG A 12 9.73 -23.15 7.84
N CYS A 13 10.83 -22.84 7.14
CA CYS A 13 11.34 -21.48 6.91
C CYS A 13 12.55 -21.55 5.97
N THR A 14 12.35 -21.98 4.73
CA THR A 14 13.28 -21.71 3.63
C THR A 14 12.45 -21.31 2.41
N SER A 15 12.12 -20.03 2.33
CA SER A 15 11.61 -19.38 1.11
C SER A 15 12.74 -18.50 0.55
N PRO A 16 12.96 -18.47 -0.78
CA PRO A 16 14.06 -17.74 -1.42
C PRO A 16 13.76 -16.24 -1.64
N PHE A 17 12.65 -15.73 -1.10
CA PHE A 17 12.31 -14.31 -1.24
C PHE A 17 13.08 -13.48 -0.22
N ARG A 18 14.11 -12.79 -0.72
CA ARG A 18 14.80 -11.71 0.01
C ARG A 18 13.76 -10.72 0.53
N PRO A 19 13.72 -10.41 1.84
CA PRO A 19 12.93 -9.29 2.32
C PRO A 19 13.49 -8.00 1.73
N TRP A 20 12.59 -7.13 1.25
CA TRP A 20 12.90 -5.81 0.71
C TRP A 20 13.72 -5.01 1.72
N THR A 21 15.00 -4.81 1.44
CA THR A 21 15.87 -3.88 2.17
C THR A 21 15.56 -2.46 1.74
N PRO A 22 15.08 -1.57 2.63
CA PRO A 22 15.04 -0.15 2.35
C PRO A 22 16.47 0.36 2.16
N CYS A 23 16.73 1.12 1.08
CA CYS A 23 18.01 1.80 0.87
C CYS A 23 18.36 2.64 2.09
N GLN A 24 19.48 2.31 2.74
CA GLN A 24 20.09 3.18 3.74
C GLN A 24 20.88 4.28 3.02
N GLU A 25 20.49 5.52 3.23
CA GLU A 25 21.42 6.65 3.12
C GLU A 25 22.18 6.76 4.44
N GLU A 26 23.50 6.60 4.33
CA GLU A 26 24.51 6.80 5.38
C GLU A 26 24.40 8.20 6.02
N PRO A 27 24.31 8.33 7.36
CA PRO A 27 24.44 9.62 8.01
C PRO A 27 25.92 9.99 8.19
N LEU A 28 26.34 11.06 7.50
CA LEU A 28 27.65 11.70 7.70
C LEU A 28 27.86 12.16 9.16
N PRO A 29 29.11 12.17 9.66
CA PRO A 29 29.39 12.35 11.08
C PRO A 29 29.26 13.83 11.50
N LEU A 30 28.37 14.12 12.43
CA LEU A 30 28.32 15.42 13.10
C LEU A 30 29.39 15.48 14.20
N VAL A 31 30.40 16.31 13.94
CA VAL A 31 31.49 16.69 14.83
C VAL A 31 30.96 17.21 16.18
N SER A 32 31.50 16.63 17.25
CA SER A 32 31.43 17.12 18.62
C SER A 32 32.05 18.51 18.76
N LYS A 33 31.35 19.45 19.40
CA LYS A 33 31.98 20.46 20.27
C LYS A 33 31.19 20.60 21.57
N LYS A 34 31.91 20.34 22.66
CA LYS A 34 31.49 20.48 24.06
C LYS A 34 31.79 21.90 24.54
N THR A 35 31.21 22.20 25.71
CA THR A 35 31.59 23.25 26.70
C THR A 35 31.34 24.71 26.27
N SER A 36 30.83 25.62 27.10
CA SER A 36 30.63 25.70 28.55
C SER A 36 29.85 26.99 28.85
N THR A 37 28.87 26.97 29.77
CA THR A 37 28.52 28.15 30.59
C THR A 37 27.89 27.68 31.91
N THR A 38 28.57 27.91 33.02
CA THR A 38 28.06 27.84 34.41
C THR A 38 27.10 29.00 34.71
N PRO A 39 26.17 28.85 35.67
CA PRO A 39 26.20 29.71 36.86
C PRO A 39 25.81 28.99 38.17
N PRO A 40 25.92 29.65 39.36
CA PRO A 40 26.26 29.01 40.63
C PRO A 40 25.07 28.60 41.51
N THR A 41 25.46 27.82 42.52
CA THR A 41 24.82 27.44 43.79
C THR A 41 23.89 28.52 44.38
N GLU A 42 22.64 28.17 44.73
CA GLU A 42 22.17 28.02 46.13
C GLU A 42 20.65 27.79 46.26
N MET A 43 20.34 26.93 47.23
CA MET A 43 19.17 26.83 48.11
C MET A 43 17.78 26.39 47.62
N ALA A 44 17.29 25.38 48.36
CA ALA A 44 16.03 24.67 48.23
C ALA A 44 14.81 25.57 48.44
N THR A 45 13.70 25.29 47.74
CA THR A 45 12.51 24.54 48.23
C THR A 45 11.40 24.68 47.18
N THR A 46 10.59 23.63 46.97
CA THR A 46 9.40 23.52 46.07
C THR A 46 9.65 23.17 44.59
N ALA A 47 10.21 21.97 44.33
CA ALA A 47 10.52 21.50 42.97
C ALA A 47 9.71 20.27 42.49
N ASP A 48 8.48 20.04 42.98
CA ASP A 48 7.71 18.82 42.62
C ASP A 48 6.54 19.00 41.63
N SER A 49 6.18 20.22 41.21
CA SER A 49 5.04 20.41 40.29
C SER A 49 5.41 20.66 38.81
N ILE A 50 6.70 20.86 38.49
CA ILE A 50 7.13 21.24 37.12
C ILE A 50 7.61 20.02 36.32
N ASN A 51 8.20 19.02 36.98
CA ASN A 51 8.76 17.82 36.34
C ASN A 51 7.69 16.93 35.67
N GLY A 52 6.51 16.81 36.28
CA GLY A 52 5.39 16.08 35.69
C GLY A 52 4.86 16.69 34.38
N ALA A 53 4.90 18.02 34.24
CA ALA A 53 4.42 18.70 33.04
C ALA A 53 5.41 18.58 31.85
N VAL A 54 6.70 18.48 32.11
CA VAL A 54 7.73 18.27 31.07
C VAL A 54 7.67 16.83 30.54
N GLN A 55 7.58 15.84 31.43
CA GLN A 55 7.44 14.43 31.03
C GLN A 55 6.12 14.14 30.29
N ARG A 56 5.01 14.74 30.72
CA ARG A 56 3.71 14.62 30.02
C ARG A 56 3.73 15.29 28.64
N ARG A 57 4.42 16.41 28.45
CA ARG A 57 4.61 17.05 27.12
C ARG A 57 5.52 16.21 26.22
N ASN A 58 6.60 15.67 26.78
CA ASN A 58 7.54 14.83 26.02
C ASN A 58 6.89 13.54 25.51
N TYR A 59 6.10 12.84 26.33
CA TYR A 59 5.35 11.65 25.90
C TYR A 59 4.30 11.97 24.81
N LYS A 60 3.60 13.10 24.94
CA LYS A 60 2.65 13.58 23.91
C LYS A 60 3.34 13.94 22.60
N ASN A 61 4.54 14.52 22.66
CA ASN A 61 5.35 14.87 21.48
C ASN A 61 5.91 13.63 20.79
N MET A 62 6.46 12.66 21.53
CA MET A 62 6.88 11.36 20.99
C MET A 62 5.73 10.63 20.28
N THR A 63 4.52 10.73 20.83
CA THR A 63 3.31 10.14 20.21
C THR A 63 2.91 10.89 18.94
N ARG A 64 3.07 12.23 18.92
CA ARG A 64 2.81 13.07 17.74
C ARG A 64 3.79 12.79 16.62
N GLU A 65 5.08 12.67 16.93
CA GLU A 65 6.13 12.34 15.95
C GLU A 65 5.89 10.96 15.33
N ARG A 66 5.62 9.93 16.14
CA ARG A 66 5.23 8.60 15.64
C ARG A 66 4.01 8.66 14.71
N ARG A 67 3.01 9.47 15.05
CA ARG A 67 1.82 9.66 14.21
C ARG A 67 2.15 10.36 12.88
N ILE A 68 3.04 11.37 12.91
CA ILE A 68 3.49 12.08 11.71
C ILE A 68 4.25 11.12 10.80
N GLU A 69 5.19 10.34 11.36
CA GLU A 69 5.95 9.35 10.61
C GLU A 69 5.05 8.27 10.00
N ALA A 70 4.09 7.75 10.78
CA ALA A 70 3.10 6.79 10.28
C ALA A 70 2.26 7.38 9.13
N ASN A 71 1.84 8.64 9.24
CA ASN A 71 1.12 9.33 8.16
C ASN A 71 1.99 9.53 6.91
N ALA A 72 3.27 9.87 7.08
CA ALA A 72 4.20 10.01 5.97
C ALA A 72 4.38 8.67 5.24
N ARG A 73 4.54 7.57 5.99
CA ARG A 73 4.62 6.22 5.42
C ARG A 73 3.34 5.83 4.67
N GLU A 74 2.17 6.13 5.22
CA GLU A 74 0.90 5.83 4.56
C GLU A 74 0.72 6.64 3.27
N ARG A 75 1.13 7.91 3.24
CA ARG A 75 1.14 8.71 2.00
C ARG A 75 2.01 8.04 0.94
N THR A 76 3.23 7.64 1.28
CA THR A 76 4.12 6.92 0.34
C THR A 76 3.51 5.62 -0.16
N ARG A 77 2.87 4.84 0.73
CA ARG A 77 2.14 3.62 0.35
C ARG A 77 1.02 3.93 -0.66
N VAL A 78 0.20 4.94 -0.39
CA VAL A 78 -0.89 5.36 -1.27
C VAL A 78 -0.37 5.91 -2.60
N HIS A 79 0.73 6.66 -2.63
CA HIS A 79 1.36 7.14 -3.85
C HIS A 79 1.82 5.98 -4.73
N THR A 80 2.45 4.96 -4.13
CA THR A 80 2.88 3.75 -4.84
C THR A 80 1.70 3.01 -5.45
N ILE A 81 0.63 2.80 -4.67
CA ILE A 81 -0.60 2.14 -5.15
C ILE A 81 -1.23 2.95 -6.28
N SER A 82 -1.28 4.27 -6.15
CA SER A 82 -1.88 5.15 -7.15
C SER A 82 -1.09 5.16 -8.46
N ALA A 83 0.24 5.11 -8.39
CA ALA A 83 1.10 5.00 -9.56
C ALA A 83 0.88 3.67 -10.30
N ALA A 84 0.87 2.54 -9.57
CA ALA A 84 0.57 1.23 -10.14
C ALA A 84 -0.83 1.19 -10.78
N PHE A 85 -1.80 1.84 -10.14
CA PHE A 85 -3.17 1.94 -10.66
C PHE A 85 -3.24 2.74 -11.97
N GLU A 86 -2.45 3.82 -12.10
CA GLU A 86 -2.38 4.60 -13.33
C GLU A 86 -1.73 3.79 -14.47
N THR A 87 -0.72 2.98 -14.16
CA THR A 87 -0.13 2.04 -15.13
C THR A 87 -1.16 1.04 -15.62
N LEU A 88 -1.99 0.48 -14.72
CA LEU A 88 -3.11 -0.39 -15.12
C LEU A 88 -4.10 0.36 -16.00
N ARG A 89 -4.48 1.58 -15.65
CA ARG A 89 -5.41 2.40 -16.45
C ARG A 89 -4.94 2.61 -17.88
N LYS A 90 -3.63 2.76 -18.10
CA LYS A 90 -3.03 2.90 -19.44
C LYS A 90 -3.04 1.60 -20.25
N ALA A 91 -2.99 0.44 -19.58
CA ALA A 91 -2.98 -0.87 -20.24
C ALA A 91 -4.39 -1.39 -20.57
N VAL A 92 -5.43 -0.86 -19.91
CA VAL A 92 -6.82 -1.27 -20.06
C VAL A 92 -7.48 -0.53 -21.25
N PRO A 93 -8.31 -1.21 -22.06
CA PRO A 93 -9.00 -0.58 -23.18
C PRO A 93 -9.99 0.51 -22.72
N ALA A 94 -10.04 1.62 -23.46
CA ALA A 94 -10.93 2.75 -23.24
C ALA A 94 -11.36 3.37 -24.59
N TYR A 95 -12.44 4.16 -24.63
CA TYR A 95 -12.90 4.80 -25.88
C TYR A 95 -11.97 5.91 -26.38
N SER A 96 -11.23 6.53 -25.47
CA SER A 96 -10.22 7.53 -25.78
C SER A 96 -9.04 7.40 -24.83
N HIS A 97 -7.84 7.64 -25.33
CA HIS A 97 -6.62 7.67 -24.52
C HIS A 97 -6.66 8.72 -23.40
N THR A 98 -7.50 9.75 -23.53
CA THR A 98 -7.70 10.78 -22.50
C THR A 98 -8.86 10.48 -21.55
N GLN A 99 -9.63 9.41 -21.79
CA GLN A 99 -10.77 9.04 -20.96
C GLN A 99 -10.30 8.54 -19.60
N LYS A 100 -10.63 9.28 -18.54
CA LYS A 100 -10.34 8.87 -17.17
C LYS A 100 -11.45 7.97 -16.63
N LEU A 101 -11.22 6.66 -16.70
CA LEU A 101 -12.06 5.65 -16.04
C LEU A 101 -11.94 5.75 -14.50
N SER A 102 -13.01 5.49 -13.76
CA SER A 102 -13.04 5.40 -12.31
C SER A 102 -12.28 4.18 -11.78
N LYS A 103 -11.96 4.17 -10.48
CA LYS A 103 -11.18 3.06 -9.89
C LYS A 103 -11.87 1.71 -10.05
N LEU A 104 -13.17 1.66 -9.80
CA LEU A 104 -13.96 0.43 -9.89
C LEU A 104 -14.02 -0.09 -11.33
N SER A 105 -14.22 0.81 -12.28
CA SER A 105 -14.43 0.41 -13.66
C SER A 105 -13.14 -0.04 -14.34
N VAL A 106 -11.99 0.59 -14.06
CA VAL A 106 -10.69 0.05 -14.51
C VAL A 106 -10.50 -1.40 -14.03
N LEU A 107 -10.86 -1.70 -12.77
CA LEU A 107 -10.78 -3.07 -12.26
C LEU A 107 -11.73 -4.03 -13.00
N ARG A 108 -12.98 -3.60 -13.26
CA ARG A 108 -13.95 -4.40 -14.01
C ARG A 108 -13.50 -4.67 -15.44
N VAL A 109 -13.09 -3.62 -16.16
CA VAL A 109 -12.62 -3.72 -17.55
C VAL A 109 -11.35 -4.58 -17.61
N ALA A 110 -10.41 -4.41 -16.67
CA ALA A 110 -9.21 -5.25 -16.60
C ALA A 110 -9.55 -6.74 -16.46
N ALA A 111 -10.46 -7.10 -15.55
CA ALA A 111 -10.86 -8.48 -15.34
C ALA A 111 -11.49 -9.10 -16.61
N SER A 112 -12.45 -8.40 -17.22
CA SER A 112 -13.05 -8.86 -18.48
C SER A 112 -12.04 -8.92 -19.62
N TYR A 113 -11.08 -7.98 -19.66
CA TYR A 113 -10.08 -7.93 -20.73
C TYR A 113 -9.06 -9.07 -20.63
N ILE A 114 -8.61 -9.42 -19.42
CA ILE A 114 -7.76 -10.61 -19.21
C ILE A 114 -8.48 -11.87 -19.72
N LEU A 115 -9.78 -12.02 -19.41
CA LEU A 115 -10.58 -13.14 -19.91
C LEU A 115 -10.66 -13.13 -21.44
N THR A 116 -10.94 -11.99 -22.06
CA THR A 116 -11.00 -11.88 -23.52
C THR A 116 -9.68 -12.29 -24.17
N LEU A 117 -8.54 -11.76 -23.68
CA LEU A 117 -7.22 -12.10 -24.20
C LEU A 117 -6.92 -13.59 -24.03
N SER A 118 -7.31 -14.16 -22.90
CA SER A 118 -7.19 -15.59 -22.64
C SER A 118 -7.93 -16.43 -23.69
N ARG A 119 -9.18 -16.06 -24.00
CA ARG A 119 -9.97 -16.78 -25.03
C ARG A 119 -9.43 -16.58 -26.44
N VAL A 120 -8.89 -15.40 -26.76
CA VAL A 120 -8.20 -15.16 -28.04
C VAL A 120 -6.97 -16.06 -28.18
N LEU A 121 -6.29 -16.35 -27.07
CA LEU A 121 -5.13 -17.25 -27.04
C LEU A 121 -5.50 -18.75 -26.96
N GLY A 122 -6.79 -19.10 -26.88
CA GLY A 122 -7.26 -20.48 -26.74
C GLY A 122 -7.07 -21.06 -25.33
N GLU A 123 -6.80 -20.21 -24.33
CA GLU A 123 -6.64 -20.62 -22.93
C GLU A 123 -7.99 -20.71 -22.23
N ASP A 124 -8.34 -21.92 -21.78
CA ASP A 124 -9.62 -22.20 -21.14
C ASP A 124 -9.52 -22.29 -19.61
N TYR A 125 -9.75 -21.16 -18.94
CA TYR A 125 -9.76 -21.08 -17.46
C TYR A 125 -11.04 -21.62 -16.80
N SER A 126 -11.99 -22.16 -17.57
CA SER A 126 -13.26 -22.72 -17.08
C SER A 126 -13.14 -24.22 -16.85
N LEU A 127 -13.24 -24.66 -15.60
CA LEU A 127 -13.24 -26.08 -15.20
C LEU A 127 -14.43 -26.89 -15.75
N ASP A 128 -15.49 -26.19 -16.14
CA ASP A 128 -16.82 -26.67 -16.47
C ASP A 128 -17.18 -26.49 -17.97
N GLY A 129 -16.26 -25.98 -18.78
CA GLY A 129 -16.49 -25.79 -20.23
C GLY A 129 -17.49 -24.69 -20.58
N SER A 130 -17.99 -23.93 -19.60
CA SER A 130 -18.92 -22.80 -19.74
C SER A 130 -18.30 -21.56 -20.41
N CYS A 131 -17.31 -21.74 -21.29
CA CYS A 131 -16.57 -20.67 -21.91
C CYS A 131 -17.50 -19.78 -22.76
N PRO A 132 -17.68 -18.49 -22.42
CA PRO A 132 -18.34 -17.55 -23.32
C PRO A 132 -17.49 -17.40 -24.60
N SER A 133 -18.14 -17.17 -25.76
CA SER A 133 -17.38 -16.96 -26.99
C SER A 133 -16.48 -15.72 -26.87
N VAL A 134 -15.46 -15.62 -27.71
CA VAL A 134 -14.63 -14.41 -27.78
C VAL A 134 -15.50 -13.16 -28.00
N GLY A 135 -16.56 -13.26 -28.81
CA GLY A 135 -17.52 -12.19 -29.05
C GLY A 135 -18.23 -11.73 -27.78
N ASP A 136 -18.69 -12.66 -26.96
CA ASP A 136 -19.36 -12.37 -25.68
C ASP A 136 -18.40 -11.70 -24.68
N CYS A 137 -17.15 -12.13 -24.67
CA CYS A 137 -16.11 -11.53 -23.83
C CYS A 137 -15.83 -10.08 -24.25
N VAL A 138 -15.71 -9.81 -25.56
CA VAL A 138 -15.56 -8.45 -26.10
C VAL A 138 -16.77 -7.58 -25.76
N GLN A 139 -17.99 -8.14 -25.86
CA GLN A 139 -19.21 -7.42 -25.48
C GLN A 139 -19.22 -7.09 -23.99
N SER A 140 -18.76 -7.99 -23.13
CA SER A 140 -18.61 -7.75 -21.69
C SER A 140 -17.64 -6.59 -21.39
N VAL A 141 -16.47 -6.55 -22.04
CA VAL A 141 -15.51 -5.44 -21.93
C VAL A 141 -16.16 -4.13 -22.36
N THR A 142 -16.85 -4.13 -23.50
CA THR A 142 -17.51 -2.94 -24.05
C THR A 142 -18.59 -2.41 -23.10
N ASN A 143 -19.44 -3.30 -22.59
CA ASN A 143 -20.48 -2.96 -21.61
C ASN A 143 -19.86 -2.39 -20.33
N ALA A 144 -18.75 -2.95 -19.85
CA ALA A 144 -18.04 -2.46 -18.67
C ALA A 144 -17.51 -1.03 -18.86
N ILE A 145 -17.02 -0.69 -20.05
CA ILE A 145 -16.58 0.68 -20.38
C ILE A 145 -17.77 1.64 -20.46
N GLN A 146 -18.92 1.23 -21.03
CA GLN A 146 -20.11 2.07 -21.17
C GLN A 146 -20.78 2.41 -19.82
N MET A 147 -20.78 1.47 -18.86
CA MET A 147 -21.43 1.65 -17.57
C MET A 147 -20.83 2.79 -16.73
N GLU A 148 -19.61 3.22 -17.03
CA GLU A 148 -18.97 4.41 -16.43
C GLU A 148 -19.79 5.70 -16.59
N GLY A 149 -20.39 5.90 -17.77
CA GLY A 149 -21.16 7.12 -18.05
C GLY A 149 -22.43 7.22 -17.20
N LYS A 150 -23.02 6.07 -16.83
CA LYS A 150 -24.30 6.00 -16.10
C LYS A 150 -24.15 6.26 -14.61
N LEU A 151 -22.98 6.02 -14.03
CA LEU A 151 -22.70 6.28 -12.60
C LEU A 151 -22.53 7.77 -12.29
N LYS A 152 -22.08 8.57 -13.27
CA LYS A 152 -21.99 10.03 -13.12
C LYS A 152 -23.36 10.72 -13.16
N LYS A 153 -24.29 10.25 -13.99
CA LYS A 153 -25.60 10.90 -14.19
C LYS A 153 -26.52 10.90 -12.96
N ARG A 154 -26.29 10.02 -11.98
CA ARG A 154 -27.12 9.95 -10.77
C ARG A 154 -26.59 10.75 -9.57
N LYS A 155 -25.44 11.42 -9.68
CA LYS A 155 -24.85 12.14 -8.55
C LYS A 155 -25.23 13.63 -8.51
N ASP A 156 -25.86 14.13 -9.57
CA ASP A 156 -26.21 15.55 -9.73
C ASP A 156 -27.74 15.78 -9.68
N GLU A 157 -28.52 14.83 -9.16
CA GLU A 157 -29.98 14.99 -8.90
C GLU A 157 -30.27 14.90 -7.38
#